data_AF-A0A0E9MKR7-F1
#
_entry.id   AF-A0A0E9MKR7-F1
#
_cell.length_a   1.000
_cell.length_b   1.000
_cell.length_c   1.000
_cell.angle_alpha   90.00
_cell.angle_beta   90.00
_cell.angle_gamma   90.00
#
_symmetry.space_group_name_H-M   'P 1'
#
loop_
_entity.id
_entity.type
_entity.pdbx_description
1 polymer ?
#
loop_
_entity_poly.entity_id
_entity_poly.type
_entity_poly.pdbx_seq_one_letter_code
_entity_poly.pdbx_strand_id
1 'polypeptide(L)'
;MRKSLLLFVLIFAASPAAAVWREARSAHFIVYSEDKPETLKDFATELERYDAAMRVLRDLPQTTDSPNNRLTIFQVSNMAAVQKIMGKGSANVGGFYEGRAGSSFAFVPRRAGSGASWDVNAQIVLLHEYAHHFMFRNYPFAFPRWFSEGYAEFNSTARFVADGSVDLGLPAKHRSFGLRFNGASLADVIDSDSKKVNGLLTEAIYSRGWLLTHYLTFSKDRAGQLTKYLLAINKGTPSLTAAQEVFGDLGKLDRELQGYENARLSYRRIPANLIRIAPVEIRELSAGAGAIMPVMMRSRRGVDEESAKEVVKDARAAAAPYPDDPFVQLALAEAEIDAGNLDACDKATDKVLAAEPNNIRALIFKGRVAVAHAAENPKASAEDWKQARHWFVKANRTEPDAPAPLLQFYGSFGAEGVPATANAITGLRAAAMLAPEDESVRMLLGHQLLVDGKGPEARATLAAAAYSPHGGGMADLAGRVIAAIDKGGAGAGLKAWNEKGQDAQSETASH
;
A
#
# COMPACT_ATOMS: atom_id res chain seq x y z
N MET A 1 48.56 34.56 -51.40
CA MET A 1 47.35 35.00 -50.68
C MET A 1 46.36 33.83 -50.62
N ARG A 2 46.33 33.08 -49.51
CA ARG A 2 45.36 32.00 -49.27
C ARG A 2 44.13 32.61 -48.60
N LYS A 3 42.95 32.53 -49.25
CA LYS A 3 41.66 32.91 -48.66
C LYS A 3 41.05 31.68 -48.02
N SER A 4 40.91 31.70 -46.69
CA SER A 4 40.25 30.65 -45.92
C SER A 4 38.73 30.83 -45.96
N LEU A 5 38.04 29.72 -46.21
CA LEU A 5 36.59 29.54 -46.21
C LEU A 5 36.13 29.39 -44.74
N LEU A 6 35.19 30.24 -44.29
CA LEU A 6 34.54 30.10 -42.98
C LEU A 6 33.33 29.19 -43.12
N LEU A 7 33.39 28.01 -42.49
CA LEU A 7 32.30 27.05 -42.39
C LEU A 7 31.47 27.39 -41.14
N PHE A 8 30.19 27.75 -41.33
CA PHE A 8 29.24 27.98 -40.25
C PHE A 8 28.67 26.62 -39.79
N VAL A 9 29.06 26.15 -38.61
CA VAL A 9 28.49 24.96 -37.99
C VAL A 9 27.27 25.36 -37.17
N LEU A 10 26.07 25.02 -37.66
CA LEU A 10 24.83 25.10 -36.90
C LEU A 10 24.78 23.95 -35.88
N ILE A 11 25.05 24.27 -34.62
CA ILE A 11 24.86 23.35 -33.49
C ILE A 11 23.37 23.35 -33.16
N PHE A 12 22.63 22.35 -33.63
CA PHE A 12 21.31 22.04 -33.07
C PHE A 12 21.53 21.50 -31.65
N ALA A 13 21.23 22.32 -30.65
CA ALA A 13 21.03 21.83 -29.29
C ALA A 13 19.79 20.92 -29.31
N ALA A 14 20.00 19.61 -29.38
CA ALA A 14 18.97 18.65 -29.07
C ALA A 14 18.63 18.84 -27.59
N SER A 15 17.54 19.56 -27.28
CA SER A 15 16.96 19.55 -25.95
C SER A 15 16.68 18.09 -25.59
N PRO A 16 17.14 17.58 -24.43
CA PRO A 16 16.75 16.26 -24.00
C PRO A 16 15.22 16.24 -23.98
N ALA A 17 14.61 15.28 -24.67
CA ALA A 17 13.16 15.11 -24.64
C ALA A 17 12.76 14.93 -23.17
N ALA A 18 12.18 15.98 -22.58
CA ALA A 18 11.70 15.93 -21.21
C ALA A 18 10.70 14.76 -21.14
N ALA A 19 10.92 13.84 -20.22
CA ALA A 19 10.04 12.69 -20.11
C ALA A 19 8.64 13.17 -19.74
N VAL A 20 7.69 12.88 -20.61
CA VAL A 20 6.31 13.35 -20.48
C VAL A 20 5.55 12.38 -19.60
N TRP A 21 5.21 12.81 -18.39
CA TRP A 21 4.36 12.06 -17.49
C TRP A 21 2.92 12.04 -17.98
N ARG A 22 2.28 10.89 -17.80
CA ARG A 22 0.88 10.63 -18.13
C ARG A 22 0.21 9.98 -16.95
N GLU A 23 -1.10 10.13 -16.92
CA GLU A 23 -1.97 9.52 -15.94
C GLU A 23 -3.01 8.63 -16.64
N ALA A 24 -3.16 7.41 -16.15
CA ALA A 24 -4.32 6.58 -16.41
C ALA A 24 -5.26 6.62 -15.20
N ARG A 25 -6.55 6.81 -15.45
CA ARG A 25 -7.60 6.65 -14.43
C ARG A 25 -8.56 5.55 -14.86
N SER A 26 -8.89 4.68 -13.92
CA SER A 26 -9.84 3.59 -14.12
C SER A 26 -10.68 3.39 -12.85
N ALA A 27 -11.44 2.30 -12.77
CA ALA A 27 -12.35 2.04 -11.65
C ALA A 27 -11.61 1.87 -10.31
N HIS A 28 -10.44 1.22 -10.33
CA HIS A 28 -9.68 0.86 -9.14
C HIS A 28 -8.30 1.53 -9.07
N PHE A 29 -7.84 2.16 -10.17
CA PHE A 29 -6.45 2.63 -10.28
C PHE A 29 -6.33 4.09 -10.70
N ILE A 30 -5.25 4.71 -10.21
CA ILE A 30 -4.59 5.87 -10.80
C ILE A 30 -3.16 5.45 -11.11
N VAL A 31 -2.74 5.49 -12.37
CA VAL A 31 -1.38 5.09 -12.78
C VAL A 31 -0.63 6.28 -13.33
N TYR A 32 0.51 6.64 -12.73
CA TYR A 32 1.44 7.62 -13.27
C TYR A 32 2.61 6.93 -13.94
N SER A 33 2.87 7.27 -15.21
CA SER A 33 3.95 6.68 -16.01
C SER A 33 4.45 7.66 -17.08
N GLU A 34 5.70 7.48 -17.50
CA GLU A 34 6.28 8.18 -18.65
C GLU A 34 6.11 7.37 -19.96
N ASP A 35 5.35 6.28 -19.93
CA ASP A 35 5.03 5.49 -21.13
C ASP A 35 4.14 6.26 -22.11
N LYS A 36 4.11 5.79 -23.35
CA LYS A 36 3.25 6.34 -24.39
C LYS A 36 1.76 6.10 -24.05
N PRO A 37 0.82 6.95 -24.51
CA PRO A 37 -0.60 6.83 -24.18
C PRO A 37 -1.18 5.43 -24.41
N GLU A 38 -0.82 4.80 -25.53
CA GLU A 38 -1.33 3.47 -25.91
C GLU A 38 -0.80 2.39 -24.96
N THR A 39 0.50 2.39 -24.68
CA THR A 39 1.13 1.45 -23.75
C THR A 39 0.58 1.60 -22.33
N LEU A 40 0.37 2.84 -21.88
CA LEU A 40 -0.22 3.11 -20.56
C LEU A 40 -1.70 2.67 -20.50
N LYS A 41 -2.44 2.84 -21.60
CA LYS A 41 -3.82 2.36 -21.69
C LYS A 41 -3.91 0.83 -21.62
N ASP A 42 -3.06 0.14 -22.37
CA ASP A 42 -3.00 -1.32 -22.36
C ASP A 42 -2.63 -1.83 -20.96
N PHE A 43 -1.62 -1.23 -20.34
CA PHE A 43 -1.21 -1.54 -18.96
C PHE A 43 -2.38 -1.41 -17.97
N ALA A 44 -3.07 -0.28 -17.94
CA ALA A 44 -4.17 -0.04 -17.01
C ALA A 44 -5.39 -0.94 -17.34
N THR A 45 -5.61 -1.26 -18.62
CA THR A 45 -6.67 -2.18 -19.06
C THR A 45 -6.39 -3.61 -18.58
N GLU A 46 -5.15 -4.08 -18.70
CA GLU A 46 -4.75 -5.40 -18.20
C GLU A 46 -4.86 -5.47 -16.68
N LEU A 47 -4.50 -4.39 -15.97
CA LEU A 47 -4.62 -4.34 -14.53
C LEU A 47 -6.08 -4.40 -14.06
N GLU A 48 -7.01 -3.70 -14.72
CA GLU A 48 -8.46 -3.84 -14.47
C GLU A 48 -8.98 -5.24 -14.81
N ARG A 49 -8.49 -5.87 -15.89
CA ARG A 49 -8.85 -7.27 -16.21
C ARG A 49 -8.37 -8.23 -15.13
N TYR A 50 -7.22 -7.96 -14.53
CA TYR A 50 -6.66 -8.76 -13.44
C TYR A 50 -7.48 -8.61 -12.15
N ASP A 51 -7.82 -7.38 -11.72
CA ASP A 51 -8.75 -7.13 -10.59
C ASP A 51 -10.05 -7.91 -10.79
N ALA A 52 -10.71 -7.71 -11.94
CA ALA A 52 -11.98 -8.34 -12.25
C ALA A 52 -11.88 -9.88 -12.24
N ALA A 53 -10.80 -10.44 -12.80
CA ALA A 53 -10.56 -11.88 -12.79
C ALA A 53 -10.30 -12.42 -11.37
N MET A 54 -9.55 -11.70 -10.52
CA MET A 54 -9.33 -12.07 -9.13
C MET A 54 -10.65 -12.05 -8.34
N ARG A 55 -11.52 -11.05 -8.57
CA ARG A 55 -12.85 -10.98 -7.97
C ARG A 55 -13.74 -12.15 -8.38
N VAL A 56 -13.79 -12.48 -9.68
CA VAL A 56 -14.54 -13.66 -10.17
C VAL A 56 -14.00 -14.95 -9.55
N LEU A 57 -12.67 -15.10 -9.47
CA LEU A 57 -12.06 -16.29 -8.89
C LEU A 57 -12.37 -16.46 -7.40
N ARG A 58 -12.68 -15.36 -6.69
CA ARG A 58 -12.92 -15.32 -5.25
C ARG A 58 -14.39 -15.08 -4.88
N ASP A 59 -15.28 -15.08 -5.86
CA ASP A 59 -16.70 -14.78 -5.67
C ASP A 59 -16.95 -13.43 -4.96
N LEU A 60 -16.14 -12.43 -5.32
CA LEU A 60 -16.28 -11.07 -4.84
C LEU A 60 -17.10 -10.22 -5.81
N PRO A 61 -17.88 -9.26 -5.32
CA PRO A 61 -18.61 -8.33 -6.18
C PRO A 61 -17.63 -7.50 -7.01
N GLN A 62 -18.03 -7.19 -8.24
CA GLN A 62 -17.38 -6.14 -9.03
C GLN A 62 -17.70 -4.80 -8.39
N THR A 63 -16.68 -3.96 -8.20
CA THR A 63 -16.83 -2.66 -7.53
C THR A 63 -16.29 -1.55 -8.39
N THR A 64 -16.45 -0.32 -7.91
CA THR A 64 -15.69 0.83 -8.38
C THR A 64 -15.27 1.57 -7.14
N ASP A 65 -13.96 1.79 -6.99
CA ASP A 65 -13.46 2.50 -5.82
C ASP A 65 -13.76 3.99 -5.95
N SER A 66 -14.10 4.57 -4.79
CA SER A 66 -14.21 6.02 -4.64
C SER A 66 -12.92 6.69 -5.15
N PRO A 67 -12.98 7.82 -5.87
CA PRO A 67 -11.80 8.41 -6.52
C PRO A 67 -10.58 8.59 -5.62
N ASN A 68 -10.77 9.01 -4.36
CA ASN A 68 -9.68 9.20 -3.40
C ASN A 68 -9.32 7.91 -2.63
N ASN A 69 -9.93 6.77 -2.94
CA ASN A 69 -9.66 5.48 -2.32
C ASN A 69 -9.10 4.43 -3.30
N ARG A 70 -8.83 4.84 -4.55
CA ARG A 70 -8.15 4.03 -5.58
C ARG A 70 -6.68 3.82 -5.26
N LEU A 71 -6.12 2.70 -5.69
CA LEU A 71 -4.68 2.45 -5.62
C LEU A 71 -3.92 3.37 -6.60
N THR A 72 -2.96 4.14 -6.08
CA THR A 72 -2.07 4.95 -6.92
C THR A 72 -0.80 4.17 -7.28
N ILE A 73 -0.54 3.94 -8.56
CA ILE A 73 0.65 3.22 -9.03
C ILE A 73 1.60 4.21 -9.68
N PHE A 74 2.83 4.29 -9.18
CA PHE A 74 3.93 5.00 -9.81
C PHE A 74 4.80 4.02 -10.58
N GLN A 75 4.71 4.06 -11.91
CA GLN A 75 5.50 3.23 -12.80
C GLN A 75 6.82 3.94 -13.12
N VAL A 76 7.88 3.58 -12.40
CA VAL A 76 9.20 4.22 -12.53
C VAL A 76 10.10 3.47 -13.51
N SER A 77 11.21 4.08 -13.93
CA SER A 77 12.00 3.58 -15.05
C SER A 77 12.50 2.13 -14.90
N ASN A 78 12.93 1.71 -13.71
CA ASN A 78 13.47 0.38 -13.43
C ASN A 78 13.54 0.10 -11.91
N MET A 79 13.98 -1.09 -11.54
CA MET A 79 14.14 -1.49 -10.13
C MET A 79 15.09 -0.57 -9.34
N ALA A 80 16.17 -0.06 -9.94
CA ALA A 80 17.06 0.87 -9.24
C ALA A 80 16.36 2.18 -8.87
N ALA A 81 15.42 2.65 -9.69
CA ALA A 81 14.57 3.80 -9.36
C ALA A 81 13.62 3.50 -8.19
N VAL A 82 13.02 2.29 -8.16
CA VAL A 82 12.21 1.82 -7.02
C VAL A 82 13.05 1.84 -5.73
N GLN A 83 14.24 1.25 -5.76
CA GLN A 83 15.14 1.16 -4.62
C GLN A 83 15.59 2.55 -4.12
N LYS A 84 15.85 3.47 -5.05
CA LYS A 84 16.17 4.86 -4.72
C LYS A 84 15.02 5.56 -3.98
N ILE A 85 13.77 5.32 -4.39
CA ILE A 85 12.59 5.90 -3.74
C ILE A 85 12.36 5.26 -2.37
N MET A 86 12.54 3.95 -2.24
CA MET A 86 12.37 3.23 -0.98
C MET A 86 13.42 3.63 0.07
N GLY A 87 14.66 3.89 -0.36
CA GLY A 87 15.75 4.33 0.51
C GLY A 87 16.60 3.19 1.07
N LYS A 88 17.14 3.36 2.28
CA LYS A 88 18.10 2.43 2.89
C LYS A 88 17.48 1.03 3.09
N GLY A 89 18.26 -0.03 2.86
CA GLY A 89 17.82 -1.42 3.05
C GLY A 89 17.07 -2.04 1.86
N SER A 90 16.92 -1.32 0.75
CA SER A 90 16.10 -1.73 -0.40
C SER A 90 16.82 -2.54 -1.48
N ALA A 91 18.08 -2.95 -1.28
CA ALA A 91 18.95 -3.49 -2.35
C ALA A 91 18.37 -4.71 -3.13
N ASN A 92 17.41 -5.44 -2.55
CA ASN A 92 16.75 -6.60 -3.17
C ASN A 92 15.25 -6.38 -3.44
N VAL A 93 14.77 -5.14 -3.37
CA VAL A 93 13.35 -4.82 -3.57
C VAL A 93 13.09 -4.53 -5.04
N GLY A 94 12.12 -5.22 -5.63
CA GLY A 94 11.71 -5.05 -7.02
C GLY A 94 10.57 -4.06 -7.20
N GLY A 95 9.65 -4.04 -6.25
CA GLY A 95 8.50 -3.15 -6.11
C GLY A 95 8.10 -3.08 -4.64
N PHE A 96 7.23 -2.16 -4.28
CA PHE A 96 6.61 -2.18 -2.95
C PHE A 96 5.24 -1.50 -3.00
N TYR A 97 4.35 -2.01 -2.16
CA TYR A 97 3.01 -1.49 -1.90
C TYR A 97 2.86 -1.05 -0.46
N GLU A 98 2.09 0.02 -0.24
CA GLU A 98 1.65 0.43 1.09
C GLU A 98 0.16 0.78 1.10
N GLY A 99 -0.58 0.15 2.03
CA GLY A 99 -1.98 0.44 2.27
C GLY A 99 -2.14 1.66 3.16
N ARG A 100 -2.80 2.69 2.65
CA ARG A 100 -3.09 3.92 3.39
C ARG A 100 -4.50 4.40 3.09
N ALA A 101 -5.24 4.74 4.13
CA ALA A 101 -6.61 5.20 4.02
C ALA A 101 -6.69 6.47 3.18
N GLY A 102 -7.19 6.32 1.95
CA GLY A 102 -7.33 7.39 0.99
C GLY A 102 -6.03 7.82 0.30
N SER A 103 -4.97 7.01 0.39
CA SER A 103 -3.67 7.28 -0.24
C SER A 103 -2.82 6.02 -0.47
N SER A 104 -3.43 4.83 -0.55
CA SER A 104 -2.73 3.59 -0.90
C SER A 104 -1.93 3.76 -2.19
N PHE A 105 -0.68 3.28 -2.20
CA PHE A 105 0.19 3.39 -3.37
C PHE A 105 1.06 2.16 -3.60
N ALA A 106 1.56 2.04 -4.82
CA ALA A 106 2.61 1.09 -5.17
C ALA A 106 3.65 1.74 -6.10
N PHE A 107 4.92 1.39 -5.89
CA PHE A 107 6.02 1.74 -6.78
C PHE A 107 6.49 0.50 -7.52
N VAL A 108 6.40 0.53 -8.85
CA VAL A 108 6.72 -0.62 -9.70
C VAL A 108 7.62 -0.21 -10.86
N PRO A 109 8.50 -1.08 -11.34
CA PRO A 109 9.38 -0.77 -12.45
C PRO A 109 8.66 -0.96 -13.79
N ARG A 110 8.94 -0.09 -14.76
CA ARG A 110 8.58 -0.29 -16.18
C ARG A 110 9.38 -1.42 -16.82
N ARG A 111 10.62 -1.61 -16.34
CA ARG A 111 11.56 -2.59 -16.86
C ARG A 111 12.23 -3.32 -15.69
N ALA A 112 12.17 -4.63 -15.71
CA ALA A 112 12.88 -5.50 -14.77
C ALA A 112 13.24 -6.82 -15.46
N GLY A 113 14.32 -7.43 -15.00
CA GLY A 113 14.85 -8.68 -15.52
C GLY A 113 15.43 -8.59 -16.93
N SER A 114 15.99 -9.71 -17.36
CA SER A 114 16.61 -9.96 -18.66
C SER A 114 15.61 -10.28 -19.79
N GLY A 115 14.32 -10.36 -19.47
CA GLY A 115 13.26 -10.83 -20.38
C GLY A 115 13.13 -12.35 -20.48
N ALA A 116 14.00 -13.10 -19.80
CA ALA A 116 13.90 -14.55 -19.73
C ALA A 116 12.78 -14.99 -18.76
N SER A 117 12.14 -16.13 -19.06
CA SER A 117 10.98 -16.60 -18.26
C SER A 117 11.33 -17.05 -16.83
N TRP A 118 12.61 -17.23 -16.53
CA TRP A 118 13.12 -17.61 -15.21
C TRP A 118 13.59 -16.39 -14.39
N ASP A 119 13.42 -15.18 -14.92
CA ASP A 119 13.80 -13.94 -14.27
C ASP A 119 12.55 -13.19 -13.79
N VAL A 120 12.72 -12.37 -12.74
CA VAL A 120 11.65 -11.51 -12.25
C VAL A 120 11.50 -10.33 -13.20
N ASN A 121 10.32 -10.20 -13.81
CA ASN A 121 10.01 -9.12 -14.74
C ASN A 121 9.05 -8.09 -14.11
N ALA A 122 8.84 -6.96 -14.82
CA ALA A 122 8.03 -5.85 -14.35
C ALA A 122 6.58 -6.23 -14.04
N GLN A 123 5.98 -7.13 -14.83
CA GLN A 123 4.62 -7.61 -14.60
C GLN A 123 4.56 -8.46 -13.34
N ILE A 124 5.50 -9.39 -13.13
CA ILE A 124 5.55 -10.20 -11.91
C ILE A 124 5.60 -9.29 -10.68
N VAL A 125 6.46 -8.27 -10.69
CA VAL A 125 6.53 -7.29 -9.59
C VAL A 125 5.20 -6.58 -9.38
N LEU A 126 4.63 -5.98 -10.43
CA LEU A 126 3.34 -5.27 -10.33
C LEU A 126 2.24 -6.15 -9.74
N LEU A 127 2.06 -7.34 -10.30
CA LEU A 127 0.95 -8.22 -9.94
C LEU A 127 1.17 -8.83 -8.55
N HIS A 128 2.43 -8.95 -8.09
CA HIS A 128 2.78 -9.31 -6.72
C HIS A 128 2.36 -8.20 -5.75
N GLU A 129 2.80 -6.95 -5.98
CA GLU A 129 2.42 -5.82 -5.12
C GLU A 129 0.90 -5.59 -5.09
N TYR A 130 0.25 -5.69 -6.24
CA TYR A 130 -1.20 -5.60 -6.32
C TYR A 130 -1.91 -6.77 -5.61
N ALA A 131 -1.33 -7.98 -5.62
CA ALA A 131 -1.92 -9.09 -4.89
C ALA A 131 -1.92 -8.86 -3.37
N HIS A 132 -0.91 -8.16 -2.82
CA HIS A 132 -0.95 -7.68 -1.44
C HIS A 132 -2.08 -6.67 -1.24
N HIS A 133 -2.19 -5.65 -2.11
CA HIS A 133 -3.29 -4.69 -2.05
C HIS A 133 -4.66 -5.40 -2.05
N PHE A 134 -4.90 -6.27 -3.03
CA PHE A 134 -6.13 -7.03 -3.16
C PHE A 134 -6.41 -7.89 -1.92
N MET A 135 -5.37 -8.53 -1.37
CA MET A 135 -5.50 -9.34 -0.14
C MET A 135 -5.99 -8.47 1.01
N PHE A 136 -5.25 -7.42 1.37
CA PHE A 136 -5.55 -6.63 2.57
C PHE A 136 -6.79 -5.75 2.43
N ARG A 137 -7.14 -5.35 1.20
CA ARG A 137 -8.35 -4.62 0.87
C ARG A 137 -9.62 -5.46 1.03
N ASN A 138 -9.58 -6.74 0.67
CA ASN A 138 -10.78 -7.59 0.63
C ASN A 138 -10.89 -8.56 1.81
N TYR A 139 -9.77 -8.85 2.48
CA TYR A 139 -9.72 -9.81 3.58
C TYR A 139 -9.07 -9.20 4.82
N PRO A 140 -9.86 -8.68 5.77
CA PRO A 140 -9.34 -8.04 6.96
C PRO A 140 -8.87 -9.05 8.03
N PHE A 141 -8.11 -10.07 7.62
CA PHE A 141 -7.63 -11.16 8.46
C PHE A 141 -6.11 -11.11 8.66
N ALA A 142 -5.65 -11.83 9.68
CA ALA A 142 -4.25 -12.16 9.85
C ALA A 142 -3.81 -13.22 8.82
N PHE A 143 -2.68 -12.97 8.16
CA PHE A 143 -2.05 -13.90 7.23
C PHE A 143 -0.58 -14.11 7.63
N PRO A 144 -0.12 -15.35 7.85
CA PRO A 144 1.29 -15.59 8.17
C PRO A 144 2.17 -15.21 6.98
N ARG A 145 3.43 -14.83 7.25
CA ARG A 145 4.37 -14.32 6.24
C ARG A 145 4.45 -15.20 5.00
N TRP A 146 4.63 -16.51 5.20
CA TRP A 146 4.76 -17.46 4.08
C TRP A 146 3.54 -17.46 3.16
N PHE A 147 2.34 -17.27 3.71
CA PHE A 147 1.11 -17.28 2.92
C PHE A 147 0.87 -15.93 2.27
N SER A 148 1.16 -14.82 2.95
CA SER A 148 1.09 -13.48 2.36
C SER A 148 1.97 -13.40 1.11
N GLU A 149 3.25 -13.79 1.23
CA GLU A 149 4.20 -13.82 0.10
C GLU A 149 3.83 -14.89 -0.92
N GLY A 150 3.48 -16.11 -0.47
CA GLY A 150 3.09 -17.20 -1.34
C GLY A 150 1.83 -16.91 -2.17
N TYR A 151 0.87 -16.19 -1.60
CA TYR A 151 -0.31 -15.69 -2.30
C TYR A 151 0.08 -14.64 -3.34
N ALA A 152 0.93 -13.69 -3.01
CA ALA A 152 1.37 -12.68 -3.95
C ALA A 152 2.12 -13.32 -5.13
N GLU A 153 3.02 -14.27 -4.87
CA GLU A 153 3.69 -15.08 -5.89
C GLU A 153 2.73 -15.94 -6.71
N PHE A 154 1.68 -16.49 -6.10
CA PHE A 154 0.69 -17.29 -6.81
C PHE A 154 -0.05 -16.44 -7.85
N ASN A 155 -0.53 -15.26 -7.45
CA ASN A 155 -1.33 -14.42 -8.32
C ASN A 155 -0.45 -13.62 -9.32
N SER A 156 0.82 -13.35 -8.99
CA SER A 156 1.74 -12.60 -9.87
C SER A 156 2.05 -13.28 -11.21
N THR A 157 1.81 -14.59 -11.29
CA THR A 157 2.03 -15.40 -12.49
C THR A 157 0.90 -15.29 -13.53
N ALA A 158 -0.02 -14.33 -13.38
CA ALA A 158 -1.15 -14.21 -14.28
C ALA A 158 -0.73 -14.06 -15.75
N ARG A 159 -1.56 -14.60 -16.66
CA ARG A 159 -1.37 -14.43 -18.10
C ARG A 159 -2.64 -13.88 -18.74
N PHE A 160 -2.48 -12.75 -19.42
CA PHE A 160 -3.51 -12.14 -20.25
C PHE A 160 -3.58 -12.86 -21.59
N VAL A 161 -4.75 -13.42 -21.91
CA VAL A 161 -4.98 -14.12 -23.17
C VAL A 161 -5.59 -13.15 -24.18
N ALA A 162 -5.24 -13.31 -25.46
CA ALA A 162 -5.71 -12.44 -26.55
C ALA A 162 -7.24 -12.47 -26.74
N ASP A 163 -7.91 -13.54 -26.31
CA ASP A 163 -9.37 -13.67 -26.34
C ASP A 163 -10.08 -12.89 -25.23
N GLY A 164 -9.35 -12.19 -24.37
CA GLY A 164 -9.89 -11.45 -23.22
C GLY A 164 -9.83 -12.23 -21.90
N SER A 165 -9.59 -13.54 -21.93
CA SER A 165 -9.50 -14.37 -20.72
C SER A 165 -8.24 -14.05 -19.90
N VAL A 166 -8.24 -14.43 -18.62
CA VAL A 166 -7.09 -14.31 -17.72
C VAL A 166 -6.82 -15.66 -17.07
N ASP A 167 -5.58 -16.15 -17.18
CA ASP A 167 -5.11 -17.33 -16.47
C ASP A 167 -4.46 -16.92 -15.13
N LEU A 168 -4.82 -17.58 -14.04
CA LEU A 168 -4.37 -17.30 -12.67
C LEU A 168 -3.74 -18.55 -12.03
N GLY A 169 -2.63 -18.36 -11.31
CA GLY A 169 -1.92 -19.44 -10.61
C GLY A 169 -1.06 -20.31 -11.54
N LEU A 170 -0.40 -19.71 -12.53
CA LEU A 170 0.54 -20.41 -13.39
C LEU A 170 1.83 -20.78 -12.60
N PRO A 171 2.67 -21.70 -13.14
CA PRO A 171 3.96 -22.02 -12.53
C PRO A 171 4.86 -20.78 -12.38
N ALA A 172 5.36 -20.52 -11.16
CA ALA A 172 6.30 -19.44 -10.86
C ALA A 172 7.73 -19.82 -11.30
N LYS A 173 7.99 -19.78 -12.61
CA LYS A 173 9.28 -20.19 -13.19
C LYS A 173 10.46 -19.38 -12.65
N HIS A 174 10.25 -18.11 -12.28
CA HIS A 174 11.25 -17.26 -11.64
C HIS A 174 11.69 -17.73 -10.26
N ARG A 175 10.93 -18.64 -9.62
CA ARG A 175 11.28 -19.27 -8.33
C ARG A 175 11.95 -20.63 -8.45
N SER A 176 12.22 -21.11 -9.66
CA SER A 176 12.82 -22.44 -9.89
C SER A 176 14.17 -22.61 -9.21
N PHE A 177 14.98 -21.55 -9.11
CA PHE A 177 16.28 -21.62 -8.42
C PHE A 177 16.10 -21.80 -6.90
N GLY A 178 15.24 -20.99 -6.27
CA GLY A 178 14.95 -21.06 -4.84
C GLY A 178 14.39 -22.43 -4.43
N LEU A 179 13.48 -22.99 -5.24
CA LEU A 179 12.92 -24.32 -5.03
C LEU A 179 13.97 -25.43 -5.07
N ARG A 180 14.89 -25.37 -6.05
CA ARG A 180 15.99 -26.34 -6.19
C ARG A 180 17.03 -26.25 -5.07
N PHE A 181 17.36 -25.04 -4.62
CA PHE A 181 18.35 -24.84 -3.56
C PHE A 181 17.81 -25.28 -2.19
N ASN A 182 16.51 -25.11 -1.95
CA ASN A 182 15.80 -25.52 -0.74
C ASN A 182 16.51 -25.11 0.56
N GLY A 183 16.85 -23.82 0.67
CA GLY A 183 17.74 -23.30 1.71
C GLY A 183 17.19 -23.22 3.15
N ALA A 184 15.93 -23.60 3.37
CA ALA A 184 15.28 -23.60 4.70
C ALA A 184 14.28 -24.75 4.82
N SER A 185 14.05 -25.23 6.05
CA SER A 185 13.05 -26.27 6.31
C SER A 185 11.61 -25.75 6.14
N LEU A 186 10.67 -26.65 5.85
CA LEU A 186 9.24 -26.25 5.76
C LEU A 186 8.72 -25.66 7.07
N ALA A 187 9.20 -26.18 8.20
CA ALA A 187 8.85 -25.66 9.52
C ALA A 187 9.35 -24.23 9.70
N ASP A 188 10.57 -23.90 9.25
CA ASP A 188 11.09 -22.53 9.33
C ASP A 188 10.34 -21.56 8.42
N VAL A 189 9.88 -22.00 7.24
CA VAL A 189 9.04 -21.19 6.36
C VAL A 189 7.69 -20.91 7.03
N ILE A 190 7.03 -21.94 7.56
CA ILE A 190 5.74 -21.81 8.25
C ILE A 190 5.85 -20.91 9.49
N ASP A 191 6.95 -21.03 10.23
CA ASP A 191 7.22 -20.31 11.48
C ASP A 191 8.04 -19.02 11.27
N SER A 192 8.05 -18.48 10.04
CA SER A 192 8.91 -17.34 9.69
C SER A 192 8.57 -16.04 10.42
N ASP A 193 7.35 -15.90 10.94
CA ASP A 193 6.90 -14.75 11.75
C ASP A 193 7.58 -14.70 13.13
N SER A 194 8.00 -15.84 13.69
CA SER A 194 8.67 -15.91 15.00
C SER A 194 10.20 -15.86 14.90
N LYS A 195 10.74 -15.75 13.68
CA LYS A 195 12.16 -15.91 13.37
C LYS A 195 12.77 -14.64 12.81
N LYS A 196 14.05 -14.43 13.12
CA LYS A 196 14.87 -13.48 12.37
C LYS A 196 15.08 -14.02 10.96
N VAL A 197 14.59 -13.28 9.96
CA VAL A 197 14.69 -13.68 8.56
C VAL A 197 16.02 -13.22 7.97
N ASN A 198 16.76 -14.17 7.41
CA ASN A 198 17.97 -13.95 6.62
C ASN A 198 17.67 -14.19 5.13
N GLY A 199 18.62 -13.91 4.23
CA GLY A 199 18.39 -14.03 2.78
C GLY A 199 17.96 -15.43 2.31
N LEU A 200 18.44 -16.51 2.95
CA LEU A 200 18.03 -17.88 2.59
C LEU A 200 16.59 -18.16 2.99
N LEU A 201 16.19 -17.76 4.20
CA LEU A 201 14.82 -17.88 4.65
C LEU A 201 13.89 -16.94 3.86
N THR A 202 14.35 -15.74 3.50
CA THR A 202 13.63 -14.85 2.57
C THR A 202 13.31 -15.58 1.28
N GLU A 203 14.31 -16.13 0.58
CA GLU A 203 14.07 -16.82 -0.69
C GLU A 203 13.15 -18.04 -0.52
N ALA A 204 13.27 -18.78 0.58
CA ALA A 204 12.39 -19.90 0.90
C ALA A 204 10.94 -19.45 1.18
N ILE A 205 10.72 -18.31 1.84
CA ILE A 205 9.39 -17.73 2.07
C ILE A 205 8.68 -17.48 0.73
N TYR A 206 9.34 -16.87 -0.24
CA TYR A 206 8.73 -16.63 -1.56
C TYR A 206 8.55 -17.94 -2.34
N SER A 207 9.62 -18.71 -2.52
CA SER A 207 9.62 -19.90 -3.39
C SER A 207 8.77 -21.04 -2.82
N ARG A 208 9.03 -21.46 -1.58
CA ARG A 208 8.29 -22.54 -0.92
C ARG A 208 6.91 -22.09 -0.46
N GLY A 209 6.74 -20.80 -0.11
CA GLY A 209 5.42 -20.24 0.19
C GLY A 209 4.51 -20.26 -1.03
N TRP A 210 5.03 -19.94 -2.22
CA TRP A 210 4.31 -20.13 -3.49
C TRP A 210 3.92 -21.60 -3.70
N LEU A 211 4.88 -22.53 -3.58
CA LEU A 211 4.63 -23.95 -3.84
C LEU A 211 3.58 -24.53 -2.88
N LEU A 212 3.66 -24.18 -1.60
CA LEU A 212 2.68 -24.58 -0.59
C LEU A 212 1.30 -23.98 -0.87
N THR A 213 1.24 -22.70 -1.23
CA THR A 213 -0.01 -22.02 -1.62
C THR A 213 -0.65 -22.70 -2.83
N HIS A 214 0.15 -22.98 -3.87
CA HIS A 214 -0.30 -23.65 -5.09
C HIS A 214 -0.82 -25.07 -4.80
N TYR A 215 -0.06 -25.84 -4.03
CA TYR A 215 -0.43 -27.20 -3.63
C TYR A 215 -1.73 -27.24 -2.84
N LEU A 216 -1.88 -26.40 -1.81
CA LEU A 216 -3.09 -26.35 -0.98
C LEU A 216 -4.31 -25.80 -1.73
N THR A 217 -4.10 -25.05 -2.82
CA THR A 217 -5.17 -24.51 -3.67
C THR A 217 -5.69 -25.54 -4.67
N PHE A 218 -4.81 -26.34 -5.27
CA PHE A 218 -5.17 -27.23 -6.38
C PHE A 218 -5.22 -28.72 -6.03
N SER A 219 -4.54 -29.17 -4.97
CA SER A 219 -4.55 -30.56 -4.56
C SER A 219 -5.90 -30.95 -3.97
N LYS A 220 -6.55 -31.96 -4.55
CA LYS A 220 -7.80 -32.52 -4.02
C LYS A 220 -7.61 -33.18 -2.66
N ASP A 221 -6.44 -33.80 -2.45
CA ASP A 221 -6.13 -34.55 -1.22
C ASP A 221 -5.95 -33.63 0.00
N ARG A 222 -5.68 -32.35 -0.25
CA ARG A 222 -5.46 -31.31 0.78
C ARG A 222 -6.57 -30.25 0.79
N ALA A 223 -7.70 -30.50 0.11
CA ALA A 223 -8.79 -29.54 -0.03
C ALA A 223 -9.29 -29.03 1.33
N GLY A 224 -9.41 -27.70 1.43
CA GLY A 224 -9.92 -27.01 2.63
C GLY A 224 -8.92 -26.90 3.80
N GLN A 225 -7.73 -27.51 3.72
CA GLN A 225 -6.73 -27.40 4.79
C GLN A 225 -6.20 -25.96 4.93
N LEU A 226 -5.98 -25.23 3.83
CA LEU A 226 -5.56 -23.83 3.89
C LEU A 226 -6.56 -22.96 4.66
N THR A 227 -7.85 -23.09 4.37
CA THR A 227 -8.90 -22.35 5.09
C THR A 227 -8.90 -22.69 6.59
N LYS A 228 -8.82 -23.99 6.95
CA LYS A 228 -8.75 -24.42 8.35
C LYS A 228 -7.53 -23.85 9.08
N TYR A 229 -6.38 -23.84 8.41
CA TYR A 229 -5.14 -23.30 8.94
C TYR A 229 -5.22 -21.79 9.19
N LEU A 230 -5.71 -21.01 8.21
CA LEU A 230 -5.89 -19.56 8.38
C LEU A 230 -6.92 -19.23 9.47
N LEU A 231 -7.99 -20.02 9.60
CA LEU A 231 -8.96 -19.87 10.68
C LEU A 231 -8.34 -20.14 12.06
N ALA A 232 -7.41 -21.08 12.18
CA ALA A 232 -6.70 -21.34 13.43
C ALA A 232 -5.78 -20.16 13.81
N ILE A 233 -5.04 -19.61 12.84
CA ILE A 233 -4.22 -18.41 13.05
C ILE A 233 -5.07 -17.23 13.53
N ASN A 234 -6.22 -16.99 12.88
CA ASN A 234 -7.11 -15.89 13.25
C ASN A 234 -7.81 -16.11 14.61
N LYS A 235 -7.75 -17.32 15.19
CA LYS A 235 -8.15 -17.61 16.58
C LYS A 235 -7.02 -17.38 17.58
N GLY A 236 -5.80 -17.10 17.12
CA GLY A 236 -4.61 -16.90 17.93
C GLY A 236 -3.74 -18.15 18.10
N THR A 237 -4.00 -19.24 17.37
CA THR A 237 -3.11 -20.41 17.39
C THR A 237 -1.79 -20.04 16.69
N PRO A 238 -0.62 -20.29 17.32
CA PRO A 238 0.67 -20.05 16.66
C PRO A 238 0.78 -20.78 15.32
N SER A 239 1.41 -20.14 14.33
CA SER A 239 1.49 -20.64 12.95
C SER A 239 1.99 -22.09 12.86
N LEU A 240 3.08 -22.43 13.54
CA LEU A 240 3.64 -23.77 13.50
C LEU A 240 2.72 -24.83 14.14
N THR A 241 2.08 -24.48 15.26
CA THR A 241 1.10 -25.36 15.93
C THR A 241 -0.11 -25.61 15.03
N ALA A 242 -0.68 -24.56 14.44
CA ALA A 242 -1.80 -24.68 13.50
C ALA A 242 -1.45 -25.57 12.29
N ALA A 243 -0.22 -25.48 11.79
CA ALA A 243 0.25 -26.31 10.69
C ALA A 243 0.34 -27.80 11.08
N GLN A 244 0.85 -28.10 12.27
CA GLN A 244 0.92 -29.49 12.77
C GLN A 244 -0.48 -30.09 12.98
N GLU A 245 -1.42 -29.31 13.51
CA GLU A 245 -2.80 -29.72 13.72
C GLU A 245 -3.56 -29.97 12.40
N VAL A 246 -3.36 -29.09 11.41
CA VAL A 246 -4.17 -29.10 10.18
C VAL A 246 -3.52 -29.90 9.05
N PHE A 247 -2.20 -29.78 8.88
CA PHE A 247 -1.47 -30.46 7.81
C PHE A 247 -0.88 -31.81 8.24
N GLY A 248 -0.71 -32.03 9.54
CA GLY A 248 -0.12 -33.25 10.11
C GLY A 248 1.42 -33.21 10.12
N ASP A 249 2.05 -34.34 9.84
CA ASP A 249 3.51 -34.46 9.74
C ASP A 249 4.07 -33.55 8.64
N LEU A 250 4.80 -32.50 9.05
CA LEU A 250 5.39 -31.52 8.13
C LEU A 250 6.52 -32.11 7.29
N GLY A 251 7.20 -33.16 7.73
CA GLY A 251 8.17 -33.89 6.92
C GLY A 251 7.48 -34.70 5.82
N LYS A 252 6.29 -35.24 6.09
CA LYS A 252 5.43 -35.83 5.04
C LYS A 252 4.95 -34.77 4.06
N LEU A 253 4.48 -33.62 4.54
CA LEU A 253 4.06 -32.51 3.69
C LEU A 253 5.22 -32.03 2.80
N ASP A 254 6.44 -31.92 3.33
CA ASP A 254 7.62 -31.53 2.56
C ASP A 254 7.91 -32.50 1.39
N ARG A 255 7.84 -33.81 1.63
CA ARG A 255 7.99 -34.83 0.57
C ARG A 255 6.86 -34.75 -0.46
N GLU A 256 5.63 -34.46 -0.03
CA GLU A 256 4.51 -34.23 -0.95
C GLU A 256 4.75 -33.01 -1.85
N LEU A 257 5.26 -31.91 -1.29
CA LEU A 257 5.61 -30.71 -2.06
C LEU A 257 6.72 -30.99 -3.09
N GLN A 258 7.76 -31.73 -2.71
CA GLN A 258 8.83 -32.13 -3.63
C GLN A 258 8.30 -33.00 -4.79
N GLY A 259 7.37 -33.91 -4.51
CA GLY A 259 6.68 -34.68 -5.55
C GLY A 259 5.80 -33.79 -6.45
N TYR A 260 5.09 -32.85 -5.84
CA TYR A 260 4.18 -31.92 -6.53
C TYR A 260 4.91 -30.94 -7.45
N GLU A 261 6.08 -30.44 -7.05
CA GLU A 261 6.92 -29.54 -7.87
C GLU A 261 7.26 -30.14 -9.23
N ASN A 262 7.47 -31.46 -9.27
CA ASN A 262 7.80 -32.19 -10.49
C ASN A 262 6.58 -32.60 -11.34
N ALA A 263 5.36 -32.33 -10.84
CA ALA A 263 4.12 -32.67 -11.52
C ALA A 263 3.70 -31.61 -12.54
N ARG A 264 2.69 -31.94 -13.36
CA ARG A 264 2.04 -30.95 -14.22
C ARG A 264 1.12 -30.06 -13.37
N LEU A 265 1.57 -28.85 -13.09
CA LEU A 265 0.84 -27.88 -12.28
C LEU A 265 -0.41 -27.33 -12.98
N SER A 266 -1.48 -27.18 -12.20
CA SER A 266 -2.76 -26.61 -12.64
C SER A 266 -2.77 -25.08 -12.59
N TYR A 267 -3.70 -24.46 -13.32
CA TYR A 267 -4.04 -23.05 -13.23
C TYR A 267 -5.54 -22.88 -13.44
N ARG A 268 -6.11 -21.70 -13.11
CA ARG A 268 -7.51 -21.37 -13.39
C ARG A 268 -7.58 -20.37 -14.55
N ARG A 269 -8.43 -20.67 -15.54
CA ARG A 269 -8.79 -19.70 -16.57
C ARG A 269 -10.10 -19.02 -16.19
N ILE A 270 -10.10 -17.70 -16.14
CA ILE A 270 -11.32 -16.88 -16.05
C ILE A 270 -11.71 -16.49 -17.48
N PRO A 271 -12.86 -16.98 -17.98
CA PRO A 271 -13.34 -16.66 -19.32
C PRO A 271 -13.60 -15.16 -19.51
N ALA A 272 -13.30 -14.65 -20.71
CA ALA A 272 -13.49 -13.25 -21.07
C ALA A 272 -14.91 -12.70 -20.78
N ASN A 273 -15.95 -13.53 -20.98
CA ASN A 273 -17.34 -13.11 -20.77
C ASN A 273 -17.70 -12.86 -19.28
N LEU A 274 -16.85 -13.30 -18.34
CA LEU A 274 -17.01 -13.01 -16.91
C LEU A 274 -16.20 -11.78 -16.48
N ILE A 275 -15.30 -11.28 -17.32
CA ILE A 275 -14.43 -10.15 -17.01
C ILE A 275 -15.09 -8.88 -17.56
N ARG A 276 -15.48 -7.99 -16.65
CA ARG A 276 -16.10 -6.71 -17.00
C ARG A 276 -15.25 -5.59 -16.41
N ILE A 277 -14.81 -4.68 -17.26
CA ILE A 277 -13.98 -3.54 -16.86
C ILE A 277 -14.64 -2.24 -17.32
N ALA A 278 -14.46 -1.18 -16.55
CA ALA A 278 -14.80 0.18 -16.99
C ALA A 278 -13.74 0.71 -17.97
N PRO A 279 -14.06 1.72 -18.80
CA PRO A 279 -13.08 2.37 -19.66
C PRO A 279 -11.92 2.98 -18.86
N VAL A 280 -10.72 2.93 -19.44
CA VAL A 280 -9.54 3.63 -18.94
C VAL A 280 -9.44 4.99 -19.62
N GLU A 281 -9.37 6.04 -18.81
CA GLU A 281 -9.09 7.40 -19.25
C GLU A 281 -7.58 7.66 -19.20
N ILE A 282 -7.04 8.27 -20.25
CA ILE A 282 -5.63 8.64 -20.33
C ILE A 282 -5.54 10.15 -20.51
N ARG A 283 -4.69 10.81 -19.73
CA ARG A 283 -4.34 12.21 -19.95
C ARG A 283 -2.84 12.43 -19.85
N GLU A 284 -2.36 13.37 -20.66
CA GLU A 284 -1.02 13.92 -20.49
C GLU A 284 -1.01 14.88 -19.29
N LEU A 285 0.05 14.82 -18.48
CA LEU A 285 0.23 15.77 -17.40
C LEU A 285 0.82 17.08 -17.93
N SER A 286 0.51 18.19 -17.25
CA SER A 286 1.12 19.48 -17.54
C SER A 286 2.64 19.42 -17.33
N ALA A 287 3.38 20.35 -17.94
CA ALA A 287 4.82 20.48 -17.71
C ALA A 287 5.15 20.68 -16.22
N GLY A 288 4.30 21.40 -15.49
CA GLY A 288 4.41 21.58 -14.04
C GLY A 288 4.22 20.29 -13.27
N ALA A 289 3.17 19.53 -13.59
CA ALA A 289 2.93 18.22 -12.99
C ALA A 289 4.07 17.23 -13.25
N GLY A 290 4.67 17.25 -14.45
CA GLY A 290 5.88 16.48 -14.75
C GLY A 290 7.09 16.92 -13.92
N ALA A 291 7.29 18.23 -13.73
CA ALA A 291 8.40 18.78 -12.96
C ALA A 291 8.32 18.45 -11.46
N ILE A 292 7.11 18.44 -10.88
CA ILE A 292 6.89 18.18 -9.45
C ILE A 292 6.75 16.69 -9.11
N MET A 293 6.62 15.80 -10.09
CA MET A 293 6.39 14.36 -9.86
C MET A 293 7.44 13.69 -8.94
N PRO A 294 8.75 13.97 -9.05
CA PRO A 294 9.74 13.40 -8.12
C PRO A 294 9.55 13.84 -6.67
N VAL A 295 9.01 15.04 -6.43
CA VAL A 295 8.63 15.52 -5.09
C VAL A 295 7.41 14.75 -4.60
N MET A 296 6.36 14.67 -5.42
CA MET A 296 5.15 13.91 -5.09
C MET A 296 5.48 12.46 -4.71
N MET A 297 6.30 11.75 -5.49
CA MET A 297 6.68 10.37 -5.19
C MET A 297 7.37 10.23 -3.83
N ARG A 298 8.27 11.16 -3.47
CA ARG A 298 8.97 11.14 -2.17
C ARG A 298 8.03 11.43 -1.01
N SER A 299 7.20 12.47 -1.09
CA SER A 299 6.19 12.76 -0.06
C SER A 299 5.17 11.63 0.08
N ARG A 300 4.72 11.01 -1.02
CA ARG A 300 3.82 9.84 -0.96
C ARG A 300 4.43 8.64 -0.28
N ARG A 301 5.68 8.30 -0.61
CA ARG A 301 6.42 7.27 0.11
C ARG A 301 6.53 7.61 1.61
N GLY A 302 6.58 8.88 1.97
CA GLY A 302 6.67 9.38 3.34
C GLY A 302 8.07 9.89 3.64
N VAL A 303 8.14 10.94 4.45
CA VAL A 303 9.38 11.63 4.81
C VAL A 303 9.50 11.73 6.33
N ASP A 304 10.74 11.68 6.81
CA ASP A 304 11.11 12.08 8.17
C ASP A 304 11.47 13.58 8.20
N GLU A 305 11.74 14.13 9.38
CA GLU A 305 12.06 15.55 9.56
C GLU A 305 13.26 16.02 8.70
N GLU A 306 14.27 15.16 8.53
CA GLU A 306 15.47 15.47 7.74
C GLU A 306 15.13 15.51 6.24
N SER A 307 14.50 14.45 5.73
CA SER A 307 14.13 14.35 4.32
C SER A 307 13.04 15.35 3.92
N ALA A 308 12.13 15.72 4.82
CA ALA A 308 11.12 16.75 4.58
C ALA A 308 11.76 18.11 4.25
N LYS A 309 12.83 18.50 4.97
CA LYS A 309 13.58 19.75 4.73
C LYS A 309 14.24 19.79 3.35
N GLU A 310 14.64 18.64 2.81
CA GLU A 310 15.19 18.56 1.45
C GLU A 310 14.09 18.52 0.39
N VAL A 311 13.04 17.72 0.61
CA VAL A 311 11.92 17.59 -0.33
C VAL A 311 11.20 18.91 -0.54
N VAL A 312 11.00 19.73 0.50
CA VAL A 312 10.34 21.04 0.38
C VAL A 312 11.16 22.05 -0.43
N LYS A 313 12.50 21.99 -0.38
CA LYS A 313 13.37 22.85 -1.21
C LYS A 313 13.17 22.52 -2.69
N ASP A 314 13.19 21.22 -3.02
CA ASP A 314 12.94 20.74 -4.37
C ASP A 314 11.51 21.07 -4.82
N ALA A 315 10.53 20.97 -3.92
CA ALA A 315 9.13 21.31 -4.18
C ALA A 315 8.98 22.78 -4.57
N ARG A 316 9.55 23.70 -3.78
CA ARG A 316 9.53 25.15 -4.06
C ARG A 316 10.20 25.46 -5.39
N ALA A 317 11.35 24.85 -5.66
CA ALA A 317 12.09 25.05 -6.91
C ALA A 317 11.30 24.55 -8.14
N ALA A 318 10.71 23.36 -8.06
CA ALA A 318 9.89 22.79 -9.12
C ALA A 318 8.56 23.55 -9.30
N ALA A 319 8.00 24.12 -8.22
CA ALA A 319 6.74 24.85 -8.26
C ALA A 319 6.87 26.32 -8.71
N ALA A 320 8.04 26.94 -8.55
CA ALA A 320 8.26 28.35 -8.86
C ALA A 320 7.83 28.77 -10.30
N PRO A 321 8.07 27.97 -11.35
CA PRO A 321 7.64 28.31 -12.71
C PRO A 321 6.14 28.08 -12.97
N TYR A 322 5.42 27.41 -12.06
CA TYR A 322 4.03 26.97 -12.23
C TYR A 322 3.16 27.40 -11.04
N PRO A 323 3.07 28.71 -10.74
CA PRO A 323 2.41 29.21 -9.54
C PRO A 323 0.89 29.00 -9.52
N ASP A 324 0.27 28.77 -10.68
CA ASP A 324 -1.17 28.67 -10.87
C ASP A 324 -1.62 27.25 -11.27
N ASP A 325 -0.70 26.28 -11.37
CA ASP A 325 -1.05 24.88 -11.67
C ASP A 325 -1.54 24.17 -10.40
N PRO A 326 -2.82 23.75 -10.31
CA PRO A 326 -3.38 23.16 -9.09
C PRO A 326 -2.69 21.85 -8.69
N PHE A 327 -2.22 21.05 -9.64
CA PHE A 327 -1.50 19.81 -9.35
C PHE A 327 -0.18 20.12 -8.66
N VAL A 328 0.54 21.13 -9.16
CA VAL A 328 1.81 21.59 -8.59
C VAL A 328 1.60 22.18 -7.20
N GLN A 329 0.60 23.05 -7.03
CA GLN A 329 0.32 23.66 -5.74
C GLN A 329 -0.12 22.62 -4.70
N LEU A 330 -0.84 21.56 -5.11
CA LEU A 330 -1.22 20.47 -4.19
C LEU A 330 -0.01 19.65 -3.71
N ALA A 331 0.92 19.31 -4.62
CA ALA A 331 2.14 18.61 -4.26
C ALA A 331 3.09 19.50 -3.43
N LEU A 332 3.13 20.81 -3.71
CA LEU A 332 3.84 21.78 -2.88
C LEU A 332 3.23 21.84 -1.47
N ALA A 333 1.90 21.92 -1.36
CA ALA A 333 1.22 21.95 -0.07
C ALA A 333 1.54 20.72 0.80
N GLU A 334 1.60 19.53 0.18
CA GLU A 334 2.00 18.29 0.85
C GLU A 334 3.45 18.39 1.37
N ALA A 335 4.40 18.80 0.53
CA ALA A 335 5.80 18.98 0.96
C ALA A 335 5.98 20.08 2.03
N GLU A 336 5.20 21.15 1.98
CA GLU A 336 5.24 22.24 2.97
C GLU A 336 4.73 21.77 4.34
N ILE A 337 3.61 21.05 4.39
CA ILE A 337 3.08 20.53 5.66
C ILE A 337 3.97 19.42 6.24
N ASP A 338 4.55 18.56 5.39
CA ASP A 338 5.53 17.55 5.82
C ASP A 338 6.75 18.21 6.48
N ALA A 339 7.14 19.40 6.03
CA ALA A 339 8.24 20.20 6.59
C ALA A 339 7.81 21.15 7.73
N GLY A 340 6.55 21.09 8.19
CA GLY A 340 6.02 21.93 9.26
C GLY A 340 5.73 23.39 8.87
N ASN A 341 5.77 23.75 7.59
CA ASN A 341 5.54 25.11 7.11
C ASN A 341 4.05 25.39 6.88
N LEU A 342 3.29 25.51 7.97
CA LEU A 342 1.82 25.62 7.96
C LEU A 342 1.28 26.75 7.07
N ASP A 343 1.79 27.98 7.22
CA ASP A 343 1.35 29.14 6.43
C ASP A 343 1.62 28.96 4.92
N ALA A 344 2.70 28.28 4.56
CA ALA A 344 3.05 28.03 3.17
C ALA A 344 2.15 26.95 2.57
N CYS A 345 1.84 25.90 3.34
CA CYS A 345 0.84 24.91 2.99
C CYS A 345 -0.52 25.59 2.77
N ASP A 346 -0.98 26.44 3.70
CA ASP A 346 -2.28 27.11 3.59
C ASP A 346 -2.41 27.92 2.29
N LYS A 347 -1.40 28.74 1.99
CA LYS A 347 -1.35 29.54 0.75
C LYS A 347 -1.36 28.68 -0.51
N ALA A 348 -0.63 27.57 -0.52
CA ALA A 348 -0.63 26.65 -1.65
C ALA A 348 -2.01 25.98 -1.80
N THR A 349 -2.63 25.55 -0.71
CA THR A 349 -3.97 24.95 -0.72
C THR A 349 -5.07 25.93 -1.16
N ASP A 350 -4.97 27.21 -0.79
CA ASP A 350 -5.92 28.23 -1.23
C ASP A 350 -5.93 28.39 -2.75
N LYS A 351 -4.75 28.33 -3.39
CA LYS A 351 -4.64 28.33 -4.85
C LYS A 351 -5.29 27.10 -5.48
N VAL A 352 -5.11 25.92 -4.88
CA VAL A 352 -5.78 24.70 -5.34
C VAL A 352 -7.30 24.86 -5.23
N LEU A 353 -7.80 25.32 -4.09
CA LEU A 353 -9.24 25.47 -3.85
C LEU A 353 -9.89 26.60 -4.66
N ALA A 354 -9.12 27.60 -5.09
CA ALA A 354 -9.61 28.62 -6.03
C ALA A 354 -9.91 28.03 -7.42
N ALA A 355 -9.10 27.08 -7.89
CA ALA A 355 -9.32 26.38 -9.16
C ALA A 355 -10.26 25.16 -9.02
N GLU A 356 -10.15 24.44 -7.89
CA GLU A 356 -10.82 23.18 -7.60
C GLU A 356 -11.47 23.22 -6.20
N PRO A 357 -12.63 23.90 -6.02
CA PRO A 357 -13.23 24.15 -4.70
C PRO A 357 -13.59 22.91 -3.86
N ASN A 358 -13.64 21.75 -4.53
CA ASN A 358 -14.01 20.44 -4.01
C ASN A 358 -12.81 19.47 -3.99
N ASN A 359 -11.57 19.94 -4.16
CA ASN A 359 -10.40 19.07 -4.06
C ASN A 359 -10.24 18.54 -2.62
N ILE A 360 -10.55 17.25 -2.44
CA ILE A 360 -10.56 16.58 -1.14
C ILE A 360 -9.22 16.71 -0.40
N ARG A 361 -8.09 16.52 -1.09
CA ARG A 361 -6.76 16.60 -0.45
C ARG A 361 -6.45 18.01 0.00
N ALA A 362 -6.76 19.03 -0.81
CA ALA A 362 -6.58 20.42 -0.40
C ALA A 362 -7.47 20.79 0.80
N LEU A 363 -8.72 20.33 0.83
CA LEU A 363 -9.61 20.49 1.99
C LEU A 363 -9.04 19.80 3.25
N ILE A 364 -8.48 18.59 3.11
CA ILE A 364 -7.80 17.90 4.21
C ILE A 364 -6.59 18.70 4.70
N PHE A 365 -5.77 19.25 3.79
CA PHE A 365 -4.62 20.07 4.18
C PHE A 365 -5.03 21.36 4.89
N LYS A 366 -6.07 22.08 4.43
CA LYS A 366 -6.65 23.22 5.17
C LYS A 366 -7.05 22.83 6.60
N GLY A 367 -7.70 21.67 6.75
CA GLY A 367 -8.08 21.16 8.07
C GLY A 367 -6.88 20.82 8.95
N ARG A 368 -5.85 20.17 8.39
CA ARG A 368 -4.60 19.84 9.13
C ARG A 368 -3.87 21.09 9.58
N VAL A 369 -3.75 22.10 8.72
CA VAL A 369 -3.16 23.40 9.06
C VAL A 369 -3.94 24.07 10.20
N ALA A 370 -5.27 24.14 10.09
CA ALA A 370 -6.11 24.75 11.11
C ALA A 370 -6.04 24.00 12.46
N VAL A 371 -5.98 22.66 12.44
CA VAL A 371 -5.76 21.83 13.64
C VAL A 371 -4.40 22.12 14.26
N ALA A 372 -3.34 22.21 13.46
CA ALA A 372 -2.00 22.49 13.96
C ALA A 372 -1.91 23.87 14.62
N HIS A 373 -2.46 24.91 14.00
CA HIS A 373 -2.53 26.25 14.61
C HIS A 373 -3.37 26.28 15.90
N ALA A 374 -4.49 25.54 15.96
CA ALA A 374 -5.28 25.44 17.17
C ALA A 374 -4.51 24.72 18.30
N ALA A 375 -3.76 23.67 17.96
CA ALA A 375 -2.93 22.94 18.92
C ALA A 375 -1.75 23.79 19.45
N GLU A 376 -1.14 24.61 18.60
CA GLU A 376 -0.05 25.51 18.97
C GLU A 376 -0.50 26.73 19.78
N ASN A 377 -1.80 27.04 19.78
CA ASN A 377 -2.38 28.17 20.50
C ASN A 377 -3.01 27.71 21.83
N PRO A 378 -2.37 27.97 22.99
CA PRO A 378 -2.91 27.57 24.30
C PRO A 378 -4.25 28.24 24.67
N LYS A 379 -4.68 29.24 23.90
CA LYS A 379 -5.95 29.96 24.06
C LYS A 379 -6.98 29.61 22.99
N ALA A 380 -6.73 28.59 22.17
CA ALA A 380 -7.70 28.14 21.17
C ALA A 380 -9.04 27.82 21.84
N SER A 381 -10.10 28.44 21.34
CA SER A 381 -11.46 28.27 21.82
C SER A 381 -12.10 27.03 21.20
N ALA A 382 -13.22 26.59 21.78
CA ALA A 382 -14.03 25.51 21.17
C ALA A 382 -14.51 25.87 19.74
N GLU A 383 -14.69 27.16 19.43
CA GLU A 383 -15.05 27.58 18.08
C GLU A 383 -13.87 27.45 17.11
N ASP A 384 -12.63 27.72 17.53
CA ASP A 384 -11.44 27.53 16.69
C ASP A 384 -11.29 26.06 16.26
N TRP A 385 -11.44 25.14 17.22
CA TRP A 385 -11.43 23.70 16.95
C TRP A 385 -12.57 23.24 16.04
N LYS A 386 -13.76 23.82 16.22
CA LYS A 386 -14.92 23.54 15.36
C LYS A 386 -14.69 24.04 13.93
N GLN A 387 -14.09 25.22 13.75
CA GLN A 387 -13.72 25.74 12.44
C GLN A 387 -12.62 24.88 11.78
N ALA A 388 -11.62 24.43 12.54
CA ALA A 388 -10.62 23.50 12.02
C ALA A 388 -11.25 22.20 11.49
N ARG A 389 -12.16 21.61 12.27
CA ARG A 389 -12.91 20.39 11.89
C ARG A 389 -13.86 20.58 10.72
N HIS A 390 -14.33 21.80 10.47
CA HIS A 390 -15.26 22.09 9.38
C HIS A 390 -14.70 21.67 8.01
N TRP A 391 -13.38 21.82 7.81
CA TRP A 391 -12.72 21.41 6.57
C TRP A 391 -12.83 19.92 6.31
N PHE A 392 -12.66 19.07 7.33
CA PHE A 392 -12.84 17.63 7.20
C PHE A 392 -14.30 17.25 6.95
N VAL A 393 -15.25 17.96 7.58
CA VAL A 393 -16.68 17.78 7.31
C VAL A 393 -17.01 18.15 5.86
N LYS A 394 -16.46 19.24 5.34
CA LYS A 394 -16.63 19.64 3.93
C LYS A 394 -16.03 18.61 2.98
N ALA A 395 -14.84 18.09 3.28
CA ALA A 395 -14.22 17.02 2.51
C ALA A 395 -15.09 15.75 2.50
N ASN A 396 -15.56 15.30 3.68
CA ASN A 396 -16.45 14.14 3.78
C ASN A 396 -17.79 14.32 3.04
N ARG A 397 -18.36 15.53 3.01
CA ARG A 397 -19.57 15.81 2.23
C ARG A 397 -19.35 15.74 0.72
N THR A 398 -18.13 16.05 0.29
CA THR A 398 -17.75 16.02 -1.13
C THR A 398 -17.54 14.59 -1.61
N GLU A 399 -16.96 13.74 -0.78
CA GLU A 399 -16.77 12.31 -1.07
C GLU A 399 -16.96 11.47 0.22
N PRO A 400 -18.20 11.01 0.51
CA PRO A 400 -18.52 10.30 1.75
C PRO A 400 -17.81 8.97 1.95
N ASP A 401 -17.39 8.34 0.84
CA ASP A 401 -16.68 7.05 0.84
C ASP A 401 -15.15 7.23 0.85
N ALA A 402 -14.65 8.47 1.00
CA ALA A 402 -13.24 8.74 1.24
C ALA A 402 -12.94 8.54 2.74
N PRO A 403 -12.00 7.64 3.10
CA PRO A 403 -11.71 7.36 4.52
C PRO A 403 -10.86 8.47 5.17
N ALA A 404 -10.01 9.18 4.41
CA ALA A 404 -9.08 10.16 4.96
C ALA A 404 -9.76 11.31 5.73
N PRO A 405 -10.83 11.97 5.24
CA PRO A 405 -11.55 13.00 6.01
C PRO A 405 -12.08 12.50 7.36
N LEU A 406 -12.58 11.26 7.42
CA LEU A 406 -13.13 10.66 8.64
C LEU A 406 -12.03 10.46 9.70
N LEU A 407 -10.86 10.01 9.28
CA LEU A 407 -9.70 9.83 10.15
C LEU A 407 -9.18 11.15 10.68
N GLN A 408 -9.06 12.15 9.82
CA GLN A 408 -8.59 13.48 10.21
C GLN A 408 -9.57 14.16 11.17
N PHE A 409 -10.88 14.00 10.93
CA PHE A 409 -11.91 14.46 11.87
C PHE A 409 -11.80 13.78 13.24
N TYR A 410 -11.63 12.46 13.29
CA TYR A 410 -11.41 11.74 14.53
C TYR A 410 -10.11 12.17 15.25
N GLY A 411 -8.99 12.22 14.52
CA GLY A 411 -7.69 12.59 15.06
C GLY A 411 -7.65 14.00 15.67
N SER A 412 -8.46 14.93 15.14
CA SER A 412 -8.54 16.30 15.65
C SER A 412 -9.01 16.41 17.12
N PHE A 413 -9.70 15.41 17.67
CA PHE A 413 -10.08 15.41 19.10
C PHE A 413 -8.89 15.03 19.98
N GLY A 414 -8.06 14.10 19.53
CA GLY A 414 -6.79 13.77 20.18
C GLY A 414 -5.83 14.97 20.20
N ALA A 415 -5.77 15.72 19.09
CA ALA A 415 -4.98 16.95 19.01
C ALA A 415 -5.47 18.05 19.98
N GLU A 416 -6.78 18.16 20.21
CA GLU A 416 -7.36 19.07 21.21
C GLU A 416 -7.15 18.56 22.66
N GLY A 417 -6.83 17.27 22.84
CA GLY A 417 -6.71 16.65 24.17
C GLY A 417 -8.06 16.35 24.83
N VAL A 418 -9.14 16.21 24.05
CA VAL A 418 -10.49 15.89 24.54
C VAL A 418 -10.99 14.56 23.99
N PRO A 419 -11.94 13.88 24.67
CA PRO A 419 -12.55 12.67 24.15
C PRO A 419 -13.23 12.88 22.80
N ALA A 420 -13.06 11.93 21.88
CA ALA A 420 -13.76 11.94 20.60
C ALA A 420 -15.28 11.79 20.81
N THR A 421 -16.07 12.51 20.00
CA THR A 421 -17.53 12.38 20.02
C THR A 421 -18.00 11.04 19.43
N ALA A 422 -19.23 10.63 19.75
CA ALA A 422 -19.83 9.41 19.18
C ALA A 422 -19.85 9.42 17.63
N ASN A 423 -20.06 10.59 17.02
CA ASN A 423 -20.01 10.74 15.57
C ASN A 423 -18.58 10.56 15.02
N ALA A 424 -17.56 11.08 15.71
CA ALA A 424 -16.17 10.89 15.33
C ALA A 424 -15.75 9.41 15.43
N ILE A 425 -16.16 8.72 16.49
CA ILE A 425 -15.92 7.27 16.68
C ILE A 425 -16.63 6.46 15.59
N THR A 426 -17.86 6.84 15.22
CA THR A 426 -18.57 6.23 14.08
C THR A 426 -17.82 6.45 12.77
N GLY A 427 -17.28 7.66 12.56
CA GLY A 427 -16.41 7.97 11.42
C GLY A 427 -15.15 7.11 11.38
N LEU A 428 -14.47 6.90 12.51
CA LEU A 428 -13.31 6.00 12.60
C LEU A 428 -13.67 4.56 12.22
N ARG A 429 -14.80 4.05 12.71
CA ARG A 429 -15.31 2.71 12.33
C ARG A 429 -15.57 2.63 10.83
N ALA A 430 -16.18 3.65 10.24
CA ALA A 430 -16.42 3.73 8.80
C ALA A 430 -15.10 3.77 8.00
N ALA A 431 -14.12 4.56 8.43
CA ALA A 431 -12.80 4.60 7.80
C ALA A 431 -12.11 3.24 7.82
N ALA A 432 -12.19 2.50 8.93
CA ALA A 432 -11.63 1.15 9.04
C ALA A 432 -12.30 0.13 8.11
N MET A 433 -13.58 0.33 7.78
CA MET A 433 -14.29 -0.49 6.79
C MET A 433 -13.99 -0.08 5.35
N LEU A 434 -13.76 1.21 5.10
CA LEU A 434 -13.47 1.77 3.77
C LEU A 434 -12.01 1.56 3.34
N ALA A 435 -11.08 1.46 4.28
CA ALA A 435 -9.67 1.18 4.03
C ALA A 435 -9.14 0.11 5.00
N PRO A 436 -9.64 -1.13 4.92
CA PRO A 436 -9.14 -2.21 5.74
C PRO A 436 -7.65 -2.43 5.51
N GLU A 437 -7.11 -2.18 4.32
CA GLU A 437 -5.68 -2.33 4.05
C GLU A 437 -4.75 -1.44 4.89
N ASP A 438 -5.27 -0.40 5.55
CA ASP A 438 -4.48 0.49 6.40
C ASP A 438 -4.42 -0.06 7.85
N GLU A 439 -3.24 -0.57 8.21
CA GLU A 439 -3.00 -1.09 9.56
C GLU A 439 -3.09 0.00 10.64
N SER A 440 -2.70 1.24 10.33
CA SER A 440 -2.70 2.35 11.30
C SER A 440 -4.13 2.69 11.74
N VAL A 441 -5.10 2.62 10.83
CA VAL A 441 -6.52 2.83 11.13
C VAL A 441 -7.07 1.75 12.05
N ARG A 442 -6.66 0.48 11.82
CA ARG A 442 -7.03 -0.63 12.70
C ARG A 442 -6.45 -0.45 14.10
N MET A 443 -5.20 0.02 14.19
CA MET A 443 -4.57 0.33 15.47
C MET A 443 -5.34 1.44 16.21
N LEU A 444 -5.70 2.52 15.52
CA LEU A 444 -6.51 3.61 16.08
C LEU A 444 -7.88 3.11 16.59
N LEU A 445 -8.57 2.29 15.79
CA LEU A 445 -9.85 1.71 16.19
C LEU A 445 -9.70 0.76 17.38
N GLY A 446 -8.67 -0.09 17.37
CA GLY A 446 -8.35 -0.98 18.48
C GLY A 446 -8.11 -0.21 19.79
N HIS A 447 -7.35 0.89 19.73
CA HIS A 447 -7.17 1.78 20.87
C HIS A 447 -8.49 2.40 21.34
N GLN A 448 -9.31 2.94 20.43
CA GLN A 448 -10.62 3.51 20.81
C GLN A 448 -11.53 2.47 21.48
N LEU A 449 -11.52 1.22 21.00
CA LEU A 449 -12.29 0.13 21.59
C LEU A 449 -11.80 -0.23 23.00
N LEU A 450 -10.49 -0.11 23.28
CA LEU A 450 -9.96 -0.27 24.63
C LEU A 450 -10.43 0.85 25.56
N VAL A 451 -10.41 2.09 25.08
CA VAL A 451 -10.95 3.27 25.81
C VAL A 451 -12.43 3.08 26.13
N ASP A 452 -13.20 2.53 25.19
CA ASP A 452 -14.64 2.23 25.36
C ASP A 452 -14.91 1.01 26.27
N GLY A 453 -13.87 0.33 26.77
CA GLY A 453 -14.01 -0.89 27.59
C GLY A 453 -14.36 -2.16 26.81
N LYS A 454 -14.28 -2.11 25.47
CA LYS A 454 -14.69 -3.17 24.55
C LYS A 454 -13.55 -4.13 24.21
N GLY A 455 -13.01 -4.79 25.24
CA GLY A 455 -11.85 -5.69 25.13
C GLY A 455 -11.98 -6.75 24.02
N PRO A 456 -13.10 -7.51 23.94
CA PRO A 456 -13.27 -8.50 22.87
C PRO A 456 -13.27 -7.91 21.45
N GLU A 457 -13.93 -6.76 21.23
CA GLU A 457 -13.93 -6.06 19.94
C GLU A 457 -12.52 -5.55 19.60
N ALA A 458 -11.81 -4.98 20.59
CA ALA A 458 -10.44 -4.49 20.43
C ALA A 458 -9.48 -5.63 20.04
N ARG A 459 -9.57 -6.77 20.73
CA ARG A 459 -8.76 -7.96 20.44
C ARG A 459 -8.98 -8.44 19.01
N ALA A 460 -10.23 -8.54 18.56
CA ALA A 460 -10.56 -8.96 17.21
C ALA A 460 -10.03 -7.97 16.15
N THR A 461 -10.16 -6.67 16.43
CA THR A 461 -9.68 -5.60 15.53
C THR A 461 -8.15 -5.62 15.38
N LEU A 462 -7.43 -5.84 16.49
CA LEU A 462 -5.96 -5.84 16.53
C LEU A 462 -5.33 -7.14 16.01
N ALA A 463 -6.10 -8.23 15.89
CA ALA A 463 -5.57 -9.54 15.51
C ALA A 463 -4.87 -9.52 14.15
N ALA A 464 -5.45 -8.86 13.14
CA ALA A 464 -4.84 -8.76 11.81
C ALA A 464 -3.48 -8.03 11.85
N ALA A 465 -3.38 -6.96 12.66
CA ALA A 465 -2.13 -6.22 12.82
C ALA A 465 -1.08 -7.00 13.62
N ALA A 466 -1.48 -7.71 14.69
CA ALA A 466 -0.59 -8.48 15.55
C ALA A 466 0.15 -9.62 14.83
N TYR A 467 -0.46 -10.15 13.78
CA TYR A 467 0.10 -11.23 12.96
C TYR A 467 0.45 -10.74 11.56
N SER A 468 0.61 -9.43 11.37
CA SER A 468 1.06 -8.87 10.09
C SER A 468 2.56 -9.14 9.92
N PRO A 469 2.97 -9.81 8.83
CA PRO A 469 4.36 -10.19 8.62
C PRO A 469 5.28 -9.00 8.40
N HIS A 470 4.74 -7.85 8.00
CA HIS A 470 5.47 -6.60 7.76
C HIS A 470 5.14 -5.51 8.79
N GLY A 471 4.34 -5.81 9.82
CA GLY A 471 3.84 -4.81 10.77
C GLY A 471 4.88 -4.30 11.79
N GLY A 472 6.08 -4.89 11.84
CA GLY A 472 7.19 -4.44 12.68
C GLY A 472 6.79 -4.12 14.13
N GLY A 473 7.12 -2.92 14.60
CA GLY A 473 6.78 -2.48 15.95
C GLY A 473 5.27 -2.35 16.23
N MET A 474 4.43 -2.17 15.20
CA MET A 474 2.97 -2.16 15.35
C MET A 474 2.44 -3.56 15.63
N ALA A 475 2.95 -4.58 14.93
CA ALA A 475 2.59 -5.98 15.18
C ALA A 475 2.98 -6.39 16.61
N ASP A 476 4.19 -6.03 17.05
CA ASP A 476 4.66 -6.29 18.42
C ASP A 476 3.76 -5.62 19.48
N LEU A 477 3.36 -4.37 19.25
CA LEU A 477 2.43 -3.65 20.12
C LEU A 477 1.07 -4.36 20.16
N ALA A 478 0.49 -4.66 19.00
CA ALA A 478 -0.80 -5.33 18.90
C ALA A 478 -0.78 -6.70 19.59
N GLY A 479 0.27 -7.51 19.39
CA GLY A 479 0.44 -8.80 20.06
C GLY A 479 0.50 -8.70 21.58
N ARG A 480 1.27 -7.75 22.12
CA ARG A 480 1.33 -7.50 23.58
C ARG A 480 -0.02 -7.03 24.14
N VAL A 481 -0.69 -6.12 23.43
CA VAL A 481 -2.00 -5.60 23.84
C VAL A 481 -3.04 -6.72 23.84
N ILE A 482 -3.07 -7.58 22.82
CA ILE A 482 -3.93 -8.78 22.79
C ILE A 482 -3.65 -9.68 23.98
N ALA A 483 -2.38 -9.97 24.27
CA ALA A 483 -2.01 -10.81 25.42
C ALA A 483 -2.44 -10.20 26.76
N ALA A 484 -2.47 -8.87 26.88
CA ALA A 484 -2.97 -8.18 28.06
C ALA A 484 -4.51 -8.21 28.15
N ILE A 485 -5.21 -8.04 27.02
CA ILE A 485 -6.67 -8.21 26.95
C ILE A 485 -7.07 -9.62 27.41
N ASP A 486 -6.37 -10.65 26.93
CA ASP A 486 -6.67 -12.05 27.25
C ASP A 486 -6.49 -12.37 28.74
N LYS A 487 -5.65 -11.61 29.46
CA LYS A 487 -5.39 -11.78 30.90
C LYS A 487 -6.29 -10.92 31.80
N GLY A 488 -6.68 -9.74 31.35
CA GLY A 488 -7.28 -8.73 32.24
C GLY A 488 -8.29 -7.78 31.59
N GLY A 489 -8.78 -8.11 30.39
CA GLY A 489 -9.78 -7.32 29.68
C GLY A 489 -9.26 -5.98 29.16
N ALA A 490 -10.19 -5.08 28.80
CA ALA A 490 -9.87 -3.81 28.14
C ALA A 490 -8.92 -2.91 28.94
N GLY A 491 -9.10 -2.83 30.27
CA GLY A 491 -8.24 -2.00 31.13
C GLY A 491 -6.78 -2.45 31.13
N ALA A 492 -6.53 -3.77 31.14
CA ALA A 492 -5.17 -4.31 31.02
C ALA A 492 -4.58 -4.04 29.63
N GLY A 493 -5.38 -4.20 28.57
CA GLY A 493 -5.00 -3.85 27.20
C GLY A 493 -4.61 -2.38 27.06
N LEU A 494 -5.41 -1.46 27.61
CA LEU A 494 -5.14 -0.02 27.57
C LEU A 494 -3.87 0.35 28.35
N LYS A 495 -3.62 -0.30 29.49
CA LYS A 495 -2.37 -0.14 30.22
C LYS A 495 -1.16 -0.58 29.38
N ALA A 496 -1.22 -1.76 28.77
CA ALA A 496 -0.15 -2.28 27.92
C ALA A 496 0.10 -1.43 26.67
N TRP A 497 -0.95 -0.77 26.15
CA TRP A 497 -0.84 0.21 25.07
C TRP A 497 0.00 1.42 25.50
N ASN A 498 -0.30 1.99 26.68
CA ASN A 498 0.32 3.20 27.19
C ASN A 498 1.76 2.98 27.71
N GLU A 499 2.11 1.77 28.16
CA GLU A 499 3.45 1.43 28.67
C GLU A 499 4.58 1.63 27.64
N LYS A 500 4.32 1.50 26.33
CA LYS A 500 5.32 1.81 25.28
C LYS A 500 5.28 3.27 24.82
N GLY A 501 4.27 4.04 25.22
CA GLY A 501 4.18 5.48 24.92
C GLY A 501 5.34 6.29 25.53
N GLN A 502 6.03 5.74 26.52
CA GLN A 502 7.24 6.33 27.13
C GLN A 502 8.54 5.94 26.42
N ASP A 503 8.57 4.81 25.70
CA ASP A 503 9.75 4.35 24.93
C ASP A 503 9.68 4.72 23.44
N ALA A 504 8.48 5.01 22.90
CA ALA A 504 8.26 5.37 21.49
C ALA A 504 8.23 6.89 21.21
N GLN A 505 8.34 7.73 22.24
CA GLN A 505 8.52 9.19 22.09
C GLN A 505 9.87 9.56 21.43
N SER A 506 10.76 8.59 21.19
CA SER A 506 11.98 8.76 20.39
C SER A 506 11.84 8.38 18.91
N GLU A 507 10.76 7.73 18.48
CA GLU A 507 10.67 7.17 17.10
C GLU A 507 9.35 7.46 16.35
N THR A 508 8.34 8.11 16.95
CA THR A 508 7.02 8.34 16.30
C THR A 508 6.59 9.79 16.15
N ALA A 509 7.48 10.76 16.36
CA ALA A 509 7.22 12.17 16.04
C ALA A 509 7.46 12.51 14.54
N SER A 510 7.25 11.55 13.63
CA SER A 510 7.41 11.75 12.18
C SER A 510 6.52 10.79 11.41
N HIS A 511 5.22 11.10 11.33
CA HIS A 511 4.31 10.61 10.29
C HIS A 511 3.30 11.70 9.92
#